data_AF-A0AA35QS47-F1
#
_entry.id   AF-A0AA35QS47-F1
#
_cell.length_a   1.000
_cell.length_b   1.000
_cell.length_c   1.000
_cell.angle_alpha   90.00
_cell.angle_beta   90.00
_cell.angle_gamma   90.00
#
_symmetry.space_group_name_H-M   'P 1'
#
loop_
_entity.id
_entity.type
_entity.pdbx_description
1 polymer ?
#
loop_
_entity_poly.entity_id
_entity_poly.type
_entity_poly.pdbx_seq_one_letter_code
_entity_poly.pdbx_strand_id
1 'polypeptide(L)'
;MYSMRVVTVAEDGQMSFPSLPALTMTQISFDRPPENLVLESAGVSWIVVSWSLFPGDVLTSSQVILVSGGGTERNITLEGNGTSVNVTGLQSGTEYSFRVIAIASDGQTSTPSAVLTASTAGTLVPTEAFYDTVIGDPLFTVAVQEDQFMCYEIHGHAGKYYNLVSDTCTSVSALFTEQPSDPRRNRMSEIGIYAVSTHNTCAKIQISLENCAGNLNSETVTSTNQQNGISVRQYLNRWRVSVPNCDSTQSLIMWIFCDSEPDMLRFRIARGNNLAPTSHGLLGQFWNIPITAIVDGGEHFVVLFNSTSPHYRRIPAELAALTWDHTLAPCYYVGDSQGGPERSNDPRESVIEGSVARYHTSSLFGTSFFYSKFDESQCNTGRD
;
A
#
# COMPACT_ATOMS: atom_id res chain seq x y z
N MET A 1 53.95 3.54 -4.48
CA MET A 1 54.50 4.16 -3.25
C MET A 1 55.55 5.16 -3.69
N TYR A 2 55.30 6.45 -3.53
CA TYR A 2 56.27 7.49 -3.89
C TYR A 2 56.87 8.07 -2.61
N SER A 3 58.19 8.24 -2.58
CA SER A 3 58.89 8.97 -1.51
C SER A 3 59.32 10.32 -2.06
N MET A 4 58.86 11.41 -1.45
CA MET A 4 59.24 12.77 -1.84
C MET A 4 60.28 13.31 -0.87
N ARG A 5 61.20 14.14 -1.37
CA ARG A 5 62.16 14.88 -0.55
C ARG A 5 62.19 16.31 -1.04
N VAL A 6 62.37 17.25 -0.12
CA VAL A 6 62.48 18.66 -0.44
C VAL A 6 63.95 19.06 -0.34
N VAL A 7 64.40 19.86 -1.30
CA VAL A 7 65.68 20.58 -1.26
C VAL A 7 65.40 22.07 -1.40
N THR A 8 66.22 22.89 -0.78
CA THR A 8 66.24 24.33 -1.00
C THR A 8 67.40 24.69 -1.92
N VAL A 9 67.21 25.69 -2.78
CA VAL A 9 68.21 26.16 -3.74
C VAL A 9 68.55 27.61 -3.42
N ALA A 10 69.84 27.92 -3.24
CA ALA A 10 70.33 29.28 -3.03
C ALA A 10 70.36 30.07 -4.35
N GLU A 11 70.48 31.40 -4.27
CA GLU A 11 70.48 32.29 -5.46
C GLU A 11 71.64 32.02 -6.44
N ASP A 12 72.75 31.45 -5.95
CA ASP A 12 73.90 31.02 -6.76
C ASP A 12 73.72 29.61 -7.37
N GLY A 13 72.56 28.98 -7.15
CA GLY A 13 72.20 27.67 -7.69
C GLY A 13 72.63 26.48 -6.84
N GLN A 14 73.28 26.67 -5.69
CA GLN A 14 73.63 25.54 -4.82
C GLN A 14 72.41 24.94 -4.11
N MET A 15 72.33 23.61 -4.11
CA MET A 15 71.25 22.85 -3.47
C MET A 15 71.68 22.33 -2.09
N SER A 16 70.76 22.38 -1.11
CA SER A 16 70.97 21.77 0.21
C SER A 16 70.88 20.25 0.19
N PHE A 17 71.31 19.59 1.27
CA PHE A 17 71.07 18.16 1.44
C PHE A 17 69.56 17.89 1.51
N PRO A 18 69.04 16.87 0.79
CA PRO A 18 67.62 16.57 0.78
C PRO A 18 67.12 16.20 2.16
N SER A 19 65.90 16.63 2.48
CA SER A 19 65.23 16.29 3.74
C SER A 19 65.16 14.77 3.97
N LEU A 20 65.01 14.36 5.25
CA LEU A 20 64.64 12.98 5.57
C LEU A 20 63.37 12.59 4.79
N PRO A 21 63.23 11.33 4.34
CA PRO A 21 62.05 10.89 3.61
C PRO A 21 60.82 11.04 4.51
N ALA A 22 59.90 11.92 4.14
CA ALA A 22 58.60 11.98 4.79
C ALA A 22 57.76 10.79 4.29
N LEU A 23 57.24 9.98 5.21
CA LEU A 23 56.36 8.87 4.88
C LEU A 23 54.89 9.32 4.82
N THR A 24 54.26 8.90 3.72
CA THR A 24 52.83 8.73 3.44
C THR A 24 51.93 9.97 3.40
N MET A 25 51.55 10.35 2.17
CA MET A 25 50.15 10.62 1.88
C MET A 25 49.59 9.35 1.22
N THR A 26 48.58 8.74 1.82
CA THR A 26 47.78 7.71 1.15
C THR A 26 47.12 8.41 -0.03
N GLN A 27 47.51 8.09 -1.26
CA GLN A 27 46.58 8.28 -2.36
C GLN A 27 45.34 7.48 -1.95
N ILE A 28 44.22 8.16 -1.69
CA ILE A 28 42.95 7.49 -1.46
C ILE A 28 42.66 6.79 -2.78
N SER A 29 42.94 5.50 -2.87
CA SER A 29 42.56 4.70 -4.03
C SER A 29 41.04 4.67 -4.02
N PHE A 30 40.43 5.35 -4.99
CA PHE A 30 38.99 5.36 -5.23
C PHE A 30 38.54 4.01 -5.83
N ASP A 31 38.96 2.90 -5.21
CA ASP A 31 38.75 1.54 -5.70
C ASP A 31 37.64 0.81 -4.90
N ARG A 32 37.07 1.47 -3.89
CA ARG A 32 36.03 0.89 -3.03
C ARG A 32 34.66 0.90 -3.73
N PRO A 33 33.96 -0.24 -3.80
CA PRO A 33 32.70 -0.31 -4.50
C PRO A 33 31.56 0.30 -3.68
N PRO A 34 30.47 0.75 -4.33
CA PRO A 34 29.19 0.94 -3.65
C PRO A 34 28.74 -0.32 -2.92
N GLU A 35 28.20 -0.15 -1.71
CA GLU A 35 27.77 -1.23 -0.81
C GLU A 35 26.24 -1.34 -0.72
N ASN A 36 25.75 -2.44 -0.16
CA ASN A 36 24.31 -2.65 0.12
C ASN A 36 23.41 -2.47 -1.10
N LEU A 37 23.84 -2.92 -2.29
CA LEU A 37 22.97 -2.95 -3.47
C LEU A 37 21.81 -3.92 -3.22
N VAL A 38 20.60 -3.38 -3.10
CA VAL A 38 19.38 -4.13 -2.79
C VAL A 38 18.25 -3.79 -3.75
N LEU A 39 17.31 -4.72 -3.87
CA LEU A 39 16.06 -4.52 -4.60
C LEU A 39 15.09 -3.73 -3.73
N GLU A 40 14.60 -2.60 -4.23
CA GLU A 40 13.59 -1.79 -3.53
C GLU A 40 12.18 -2.18 -4.02
N SER A 41 11.98 -2.25 -5.34
CA SER A 41 10.72 -2.70 -5.94
C SER A 41 10.91 -3.12 -7.40
N ALA A 42 9.96 -3.88 -7.95
CA ALA A 42 9.95 -4.29 -9.35
C ALA A 42 8.54 -4.27 -9.92
N GLY A 43 8.41 -3.83 -11.19
CA GLY A 43 7.19 -3.88 -11.96
C GLY A 43 7.33 -4.74 -13.23
N VAL A 44 6.37 -4.63 -14.15
CA VAL A 44 6.33 -5.43 -15.38
C VAL A 44 7.41 -5.06 -16.40
N SER A 45 7.94 -3.83 -16.34
CA SER A 45 8.93 -3.32 -17.30
C SER A 45 9.97 -2.42 -16.64
N TRP A 46 10.10 -2.49 -15.32
CA TRP A 46 11.01 -1.64 -14.55
C TRP A 46 11.43 -2.29 -13.24
N ILE A 47 12.61 -1.93 -12.73
CA ILE A 47 13.15 -2.39 -11.44
C ILE A 47 13.80 -1.19 -10.74
N VAL A 48 13.46 -0.95 -9.47
CA VAL A 48 14.11 0.05 -8.62
C VAL A 48 15.13 -0.65 -7.72
N VAL A 49 16.38 -0.21 -7.80
CA VAL A 49 17.49 -0.70 -6.97
C VAL A 49 18.10 0.46 -6.20
N SER A 50 18.56 0.20 -4.97
CA SER A 50 19.21 1.20 -4.11
C SER A 50 20.48 0.64 -3.49
N TRP A 51 21.41 1.53 -3.13
CA TRP A 51 22.73 1.21 -2.57
C TRP A 51 23.21 2.31 -1.63
N SER A 52 24.34 2.09 -0.97
CA SER A 52 25.03 3.09 -0.15
C SER A 52 26.43 3.38 -0.69
N LEU A 53 26.81 4.64 -0.71
CA LEU A 53 28.19 5.07 -0.96
C LEU A 53 29.06 4.83 0.29
N PHE A 54 30.37 4.67 0.09
CA PHE A 54 31.28 4.47 1.21
C PHE A 54 31.42 5.77 2.04
N PRO A 55 31.45 5.70 3.39
CA PRO A 55 31.64 6.88 4.22
C PRO A 55 32.98 7.56 3.92
N GLY A 56 32.94 8.77 3.37
CA GLY A 56 34.13 9.55 2.97
C GLY A 56 34.28 9.78 1.47
N ASP A 57 33.41 9.22 0.62
CA ASP A 57 33.39 9.46 -0.84
C ASP A 57 32.76 10.81 -1.21
N VAL A 58 33.38 11.90 -0.76
CA VAL A 58 32.99 13.29 -1.10
C VAL A 58 33.33 13.65 -2.57
N LEU A 59 33.95 12.72 -3.31
CA LEU A 59 34.47 12.93 -4.66
C LEU A 59 33.61 12.30 -5.77
N THR A 60 32.54 11.59 -5.45
CA THR A 60 31.69 10.94 -6.47
C THR A 60 31.01 11.99 -7.33
N SER A 61 31.42 12.06 -8.60
CA SER A 61 30.86 12.96 -9.60
C SER A 61 29.70 12.32 -10.36
N SER A 62 29.77 11.02 -10.59
CA SER A 62 28.74 10.24 -11.27
C SER A 62 28.84 8.77 -10.89
N GLN A 63 27.83 7.99 -11.26
CA GLN A 63 27.76 6.56 -11.04
C GLN A 63 27.22 5.87 -12.28
N VAL A 64 27.69 4.66 -12.56
CA VAL A 64 27.25 3.85 -13.69
C VAL A 64 26.63 2.56 -13.17
N ILE A 65 25.38 2.32 -13.54
CA ILE A 65 24.64 1.10 -13.24
C ILE A 65 24.69 0.20 -14.46
N LEU A 66 25.32 -0.96 -14.30
CA LEU A 66 25.38 -2.01 -15.31
C LEU A 66 24.15 -2.90 -15.16
N VAL A 67 23.37 -3.02 -16.22
CA VAL A 67 22.14 -3.83 -16.28
C VAL A 67 22.33 -4.90 -17.34
N SER A 68 22.16 -6.17 -16.98
CA SER A 68 22.30 -7.31 -17.89
C SER A 68 21.15 -8.29 -17.70
N GLY A 69 20.52 -8.74 -18.78
CA GLY A 69 19.35 -9.64 -18.72
C GLY A 69 18.45 -9.47 -19.94
N GLY A 70 17.59 -10.46 -20.22
CA GLY A 70 16.70 -10.41 -21.41
C GLY A 70 17.45 -10.28 -22.75
N GLY A 71 18.68 -10.78 -22.83
CA GLY A 71 19.52 -10.71 -24.03
C GLY A 71 20.11 -9.33 -24.34
N THR A 72 20.03 -8.36 -23.41
CA THR A 72 20.57 -7.00 -23.59
C THR A 72 21.46 -6.60 -22.41
N GLU A 73 22.55 -5.89 -22.68
CA GLU A 73 23.36 -5.20 -21.68
C GLU A 73 23.27 -3.68 -21.90
N ARG A 74 23.05 -2.91 -20.84
CA ARG A 74 23.02 -1.45 -20.92
C ARG A 74 23.55 -0.80 -19.65
N ASN A 75 24.06 0.42 -19.80
CA ASN A 75 24.59 1.22 -18.72
C ASN A 75 23.70 2.44 -18.49
N ILE A 76 23.42 2.76 -17.23
CA ILE A 76 22.70 3.98 -16.84
C ILE A 76 23.64 4.85 -16.03
N THR A 77 23.80 6.11 -16.41
CA THR A 77 24.63 7.06 -15.69
C THR A 77 23.76 7.94 -14.80
N LEU A 78 24.12 8.06 -13.53
CA LEU A 78 23.59 9.02 -12.59
C LEU A 78 24.65 10.07 -12.30
N GLU A 79 24.24 11.34 -12.31
CA GLU A 79 25.11 12.44 -11.89
C GLU A 79 25.02 12.62 -10.37
N GLY A 80 26.16 12.93 -9.76
CA GLY A 80 26.30 13.19 -8.33
C GLY A 80 26.26 11.94 -7.45
N ASN A 81 25.65 12.10 -6.26
CA ASN A 81 25.67 11.13 -5.17
C ASN A 81 24.35 10.37 -5.01
N GLY A 82 23.62 10.16 -6.11
CA GLY A 82 22.41 9.35 -6.11
C GLY A 82 22.64 7.97 -5.48
N THR A 83 21.62 7.41 -4.84
CA THR A 83 21.72 6.11 -4.16
C THR A 83 20.55 5.18 -4.50
N SER A 84 19.71 5.56 -5.47
CA SER A 84 18.63 4.74 -6.00
C SER A 84 18.38 5.08 -7.46
N VAL A 85 17.97 4.10 -8.25
CA VAL A 85 17.58 4.30 -9.65
C VAL A 85 16.42 3.40 -10.04
N ASN A 86 15.48 3.99 -10.79
CA ASN A 86 14.44 3.23 -11.49
C ASN A 86 14.90 2.87 -12.90
N VAL A 87 15.15 1.58 -13.13
CA VAL A 87 15.62 1.02 -14.39
C VAL A 87 14.41 0.62 -15.24
N THR A 88 14.02 1.42 -16.24
CA THR A 88 12.78 1.24 -17.04
C THR A 88 13.02 0.69 -18.45
N GLY A 89 11.99 0.12 -19.10
CA GLY A 89 12.12 -0.46 -20.44
C GLY A 89 12.73 -1.87 -20.43
N LEU A 90 12.54 -2.60 -19.33
CA LEU A 90 12.91 -4.00 -19.20
C LEU A 90 11.84 -4.91 -19.81
N GLN A 91 12.24 -6.09 -20.27
CA GLN A 91 11.32 -7.14 -20.71
C GLN A 91 10.60 -7.72 -19.48
N SER A 92 9.32 -8.03 -19.63
CA SER A 92 8.49 -8.60 -18.57
C SER A 92 8.85 -10.05 -18.24
N GLY A 93 8.62 -10.49 -17.01
CA GLY A 93 8.85 -11.87 -16.57
C GLY A 93 10.30 -12.33 -16.77
N THR A 94 11.24 -11.39 -16.76
CA THR A 94 12.63 -11.61 -17.16
C THR A 94 13.56 -11.25 -16.00
N GLU A 95 14.54 -12.10 -15.75
CA GLU A 95 15.57 -11.86 -14.74
C GLU A 95 16.66 -10.92 -15.27
N TYR A 96 17.06 -9.97 -14.42
CA TYR A 96 18.11 -8.99 -14.65
C TYR A 96 19.13 -9.01 -13.51
N SER A 97 20.40 -8.79 -13.88
CA SER A 97 21.53 -8.61 -12.97
C SER A 97 21.99 -7.15 -13.00
N PHE A 98 22.23 -6.60 -11.80
CA PHE A 98 22.59 -5.21 -11.56
C PHE A 98 23.94 -5.12 -10.83
N ARG A 99 24.77 -4.14 -11.24
CA ARG A 99 25.98 -3.71 -10.54
C ARG A 99 26.11 -2.20 -10.60
N VAL A 100 26.76 -1.60 -9.61
CA VAL A 100 27.01 -0.15 -9.58
C VAL A 100 28.51 0.12 -9.50
N ILE A 101 28.97 1.09 -10.28
CA ILE A 101 30.34 1.64 -10.27
C ILE A 101 30.24 3.13 -9.93
N ALA A 102 31.06 3.60 -9.00
CA ALA A 102 31.18 5.03 -8.72
C ALA A 102 32.32 5.64 -9.57
N ILE A 103 32.18 6.91 -9.95
CA ILE A 103 33.17 7.66 -10.72
C ILE A 103 33.51 8.97 -9.98
N ALA A 104 34.78 9.15 -9.63
CA ALA A 104 35.28 10.36 -8.99
C ALA A 104 35.38 11.55 -9.96
N SER A 105 35.46 12.77 -9.42
CA SER A 105 35.59 14.01 -10.20
C SER A 105 36.86 14.11 -11.04
N ASP A 106 37.91 13.37 -10.70
CA ASP A 106 39.14 13.23 -11.48
C ASP A 106 39.10 12.08 -12.51
N GLY A 107 37.93 11.41 -12.63
CA GLY A 107 37.67 10.33 -13.58
C GLY A 107 38.07 8.93 -13.10
N GLN A 108 38.56 8.76 -11.86
CA GLN A 108 38.85 7.43 -11.32
C GLN A 108 37.55 6.65 -11.05
N THR A 109 37.55 5.34 -11.34
CA THR A 109 36.39 4.45 -11.18
C THR A 109 36.60 3.44 -10.06
N SER A 110 35.56 3.15 -9.29
CA SER A 110 35.60 2.08 -8.28
C SER A 110 35.59 0.67 -8.90
N THR A 111 35.88 -0.35 -8.08
CA THR A 111 35.41 -1.70 -8.38
C THR A 111 33.86 -1.74 -8.46
N PRO A 112 33.27 -2.66 -9.25
CA PRO A 112 31.82 -2.84 -9.26
C PRO A 112 31.30 -3.45 -7.94
N SER A 113 30.08 -3.07 -7.56
CA SER A 113 29.37 -3.69 -6.44
C SER A 113 29.18 -5.20 -6.60
N ALA A 114 28.75 -5.85 -5.50
CA ALA A 114 28.15 -7.18 -5.57
C ALA A 114 26.99 -7.20 -6.58
N VAL A 115 26.80 -8.34 -7.25
CA VAL A 115 25.71 -8.51 -8.22
C VAL A 115 24.39 -8.69 -7.48
N LEU A 116 23.38 -7.94 -7.90
CA LEU A 116 21.99 -8.13 -7.49
C LEU A 116 21.21 -8.74 -8.65
N THR A 117 20.55 -9.87 -8.43
CA THR A 117 19.63 -10.49 -9.39
C THR A 117 18.19 -10.18 -9.00
N ALA A 118 17.39 -9.65 -9.94
CA ALA A 118 15.97 -9.36 -9.72
C ALA A 118 15.17 -9.61 -11.01
N SER A 119 13.93 -10.08 -10.87
CA SER A 119 13.04 -10.34 -12.00
C SER A 119 11.96 -9.28 -12.13
N THR A 120 11.65 -8.89 -13.36
CA THR A 120 10.43 -8.11 -13.66
C THR A 120 9.20 -8.99 -13.49
N ALA A 121 8.08 -8.38 -13.10
CA ALA A 121 6.81 -9.08 -13.08
C ALA A 121 6.44 -9.55 -14.50
N GLY A 122 5.82 -10.73 -14.62
CA GLY A 122 5.32 -11.22 -15.90
C GLY A 122 4.25 -10.30 -16.48
N THR A 123 4.23 -10.15 -17.81
CA THR A 123 3.04 -9.62 -18.49
C THR A 123 1.97 -10.68 -18.33
N LEU A 124 0.93 -10.39 -17.55
CA LEU A 124 -0.29 -11.19 -17.60
C LEU A 124 -0.77 -11.10 -19.04
N VAL A 125 -0.70 -12.21 -19.78
CA VAL A 125 -1.40 -12.33 -21.06
C VAL A 125 -2.87 -12.08 -20.72
N PRO A 126 -3.55 -11.10 -21.35
CA PRO A 126 -4.98 -10.93 -21.16
C PRO A 126 -5.67 -12.10 -21.85
N THR A 127 -5.79 -13.23 -21.15
CA THR A 127 -6.89 -14.15 -21.38
C THR A 127 -8.13 -13.47 -20.82
N GLU A 128 -9.08 -13.20 -21.72
CA GLU A 128 -10.29 -12.40 -21.59
C GLU A 128 -10.09 -10.89 -21.79
N ALA A 129 -10.52 -10.42 -22.96
CA ALA A 129 -10.79 -9.02 -23.22
C ALA A 129 -11.90 -8.57 -22.25
N PHE A 130 -11.53 -7.70 -21.31
CA PHE A 130 -12.42 -7.16 -20.30
C PHE A 130 -13.38 -6.15 -20.96
N TYR A 131 -14.53 -6.63 -21.44
CA TYR A 131 -15.67 -5.78 -21.77
C TYR A 131 -16.47 -5.53 -20.48
N ASP A 132 -15.95 -4.68 -19.60
CA ASP A 132 -16.64 -4.29 -18.37
C ASP A 132 -17.60 -3.14 -18.67
N THR A 133 -18.79 -3.52 -19.10
CA THR A 133 -19.90 -2.59 -19.28
C THR A 133 -20.74 -2.55 -18.01
N VAL A 134 -20.53 -1.49 -17.22
CA VAL A 134 -21.42 -0.91 -16.21
C VAL A 134 -21.64 -1.78 -14.97
N ILE A 135 -20.89 -1.39 -13.95
CA ILE A 135 -20.66 -2.01 -12.64
C ILE A 135 -21.78 -1.62 -11.65
N GLY A 136 -22.00 -2.42 -10.61
CA GLY A 136 -22.93 -2.11 -9.53
C GLY A 136 -22.50 -2.88 -8.29
N ASP A 137 -21.81 -2.16 -7.42
CA ASP A 137 -20.94 -2.71 -6.41
C ASP A 137 -21.20 -2.06 -5.04
N PRO A 138 -20.53 -2.51 -3.97
CA PRO A 138 -20.70 -1.91 -2.66
C PRO A 138 -20.01 -0.54 -2.59
N LEU A 139 -20.78 0.46 -2.19
CA LEU A 139 -20.29 1.82 -1.96
C LEU A 139 -19.78 1.97 -0.52
N PHE A 140 -18.51 2.33 -0.39
CA PHE A 140 -17.92 2.69 0.90
C PHE A 140 -17.85 4.20 1.05
N THR A 141 -18.19 4.70 2.25
CA THR A 141 -18.07 6.12 2.56
C THR A 141 -17.11 6.37 3.73
N VAL A 142 -16.13 7.25 3.52
CA VAL A 142 -15.16 7.70 4.52
C VAL A 142 -15.36 9.19 4.75
N ALA A 143 -15.51 9.63 5.98
CA ALA A 143 -15.63 11.06 6.28
C ALA A 143 -14.28 11.75 6.08
N VAL A 144 -14.27 12.86 5.34
CA VAL A 144 -13.05 13.65 5.07
C VAL A 144 -13.04 14.92 5.93
N GLN A 145 -14.18 15.62 6.01
CA GLN A 145 -14.42 16.81 6.82
C GLN A 145 -15.89 16.81 7.29
N GLU A 146 -16.29 17.79 8.12
CA GLU A 146 -17.69 17.94 8.54
C GLU A 146 -18.62 17.93 7.31
N ASP A 147 -19.55 16.98 7.29
CA ASP A 147 -20.54 16.72 6.22
C ASP A 147 -20.00 16.37 4.83
N GLN A 148 -18.70 16.08 4.69
CA GLN A 148 -18.09 15.64 3.43
C GLN A 148 -17.56 14.21 3.50
N PHE A 149 -17.83 13.43 2.45
CA PHE A 149 -17.47 12.01 2.37
C PHE A 149 -16.70 11.72 1.08
N MET A 150 -15.72 10.83 1.19
CA MET A 150 -15.13 10.13 0.06
C MET A 150 -15.87 8.83 -0.18
N CYS A 151 -16.20 8.59 -1.44
CA CYS A 151 -16.91 7.44 -1.94
C CYS A 151 -15.96 6.64 -2.87
N TYR A 152 -15.89 5.32 -2.72
CA TYR A 152 -15.17 4.47 -3.66
C TYR A 152 -15.76 3.06 -3.70
N GLU A 153 -15.37 2.35 -4.74
CA GLU A 153 -15.88 1.04 -5.13
C GLU A 153 -14.78 -0.02 -4.93
N ILE A 154 -15.17 -1.21 -4.45
CA ILE A 154 -14.26 -2.34 -4.31
C ILE A 154 -14.81 -3.51 -5.10
N HIS A 155 -14.02 -3.92 -6.09
CA HIS A 155 -14.34 -5.03 -6.98
C HIS A 155 -13.88 -6.34 -6.37
N GLY A 156 -14.78 -6.98 -5.64
CA GLY A 156 -14.61 -8.37 -5.26
C GLY A 156 -15.01 -9.31 -6.41
N HIS A 157 -14.40 -10.49 -6.45
CA HIS A 157 -14.87 -11.57 -7.32
C HIS A 157 -16.00 -12.36 -6.65
N ALA A 158 -17.02 -12.75 -7.42
CA ALA A 158 -18.07 -13.64 -6.95
C ALA A 158 -17.50 -14.95 -6.35
N GLY A 159 -18.09 -15.39 -5.24
CA GLY A 159 -17.69 -16.59 -4.50
C GLY A 159 -16.38 -16.42 -3.72
N LYS A 160 -15.85 -15.20 -3.59
CA LYS A 160 -14.61 -14.89 -2.85
C LYS A 160 -14.88 -14.02 -1.64
N TYR A 161 -14.01 -14.17 -0.64
CA TYR A 161 -14.05 -13.39 0.59
C TYR A 161 -12.89 -12.41 0.62
N TYR A 162 -13.15 -11.18 1.06
CA TYR A 162 -12.11 -10.15 1.20
C TYR A 162 -12.18 -9.51 2.58
N ASN A 163 -11.00 -9.28 3.17
CA ASN A 163 -10.89 -8.58 4.43
C ASN A 163 -11.02 -7.06 4.23
N LEU A 164 -12.01 -6.48 4.88
CA LEU A 164 -12.30 -5.05 4.88
C LEU A 164 -11.56 -4.32 6.00
N VAL A 165 -11.46 -4.95 7.18
CA VAL A 165 -10.76 -4.39 8.34
C VAL A 165 -10.07 -5.54 9.06
N SER A 166 -8.81 -5.35 9.41
CA SER A 166 -8.07 -6.24 10.28
C SER A 166 -7.27 -5.43 11.29
N ASP A 167 -7.57 -5.72 12.55
CA ASP A 167 -6.88 -5.22 13.72
C ASP A 167 -6.54 -6.40 14.64
N THR A 168 -5.79 -6.14 15.70
CA THR A 168 -5.34 -7.14 16.69
C THR A 168 -6.47 -8.00 17.23
N CYS A 169 -7.68 -7.46 17.36
CA CYS A 169 -8.80 -8.19 17.92
C CYS A 169 -10.15 -8.00 17.20
N THR A 170 -10.11 -7.44 15.99
CA THR A 170 -11.29 -7.37 15.11
C THR A 170 -10.87 -7.68 13.68
N SER A 171 -11.55 -8.61 13.04
CA SER A 171 -11.42 -8.92 11.62
C SER A 171 -12.80 -8.84 10.97
N VAL A 172 -12.94 -8.03 9.93
CA VAL A 172 -14.18 -7.86 9.17
C VAL A 172 -13.92 -8.32 7.76
N SER A 173 -14.71 -9.27 7.28
CA SER A 173 -14.64 -9.76 5.90
C SER A 173 -16.00 -9.72 5.25
N ALA A 174 -16.02 -9.70 3.93
CA ALA A 174 -17.24 -9.77 3.14
C ALA A 174 -17.16 -10.86 2.07
N LEU A 175 -18.28 -11.55 1.84
CA LEU A 175 -18.48 -12.42 0.69
C LEU A 175 -19.03 -11.59 -0.47
N PHE A 176 -18.46 -11.77 -1.65
CA PHE A 176 -18.98 -11.20 -2.89
C PHE A 176 -19.73 -12.25 -3.70
N THR A 177 -20.83 -11.86 -4.34
CA THR A 177 -21.69 -12.70 -5.18
C THR A 177 -22.18 -11.92 -6.39
N GLU A 178 -22.55 -12.64 -7.45
CA GLU A 178 -23.14 -12.04 -8.64
C GLU A 178 -24.46 -11.33 -8.29
N GLN A 179 -24.65 -10.12 -8.83
CA GLN A 179 -25.88 -9.35 -8.73
C GLN A 179 -27.03 -10.10 -9.44
N PRO A 180 -28.22 -10.28 -8.84
CA PRO A 180 -29.25 -11.11 -9.43
C PRO A 180 -29.92 -10.39 -10.61
N SER A 181 -29.90 -9.06 -10.59
CA SER A 181 -30.39 -8.19 -11.68
C SER A 181 -29.39 -8.08 -12.84
N ASP A 182 -28.09 -8.31 -12.61
CA ASP A 182 -27.06 -8.25 -13.65
C ASP A 182 -25.86 -9.17 -13.31
N PRO A 183 -25.75 -10.36 -13.92
CA PRO A 183 -24.68 -11.32 -13.65
C PRO A 183 -23.26 -10.82 -13.96
N ARG A 184 -23.12 -9.65 -14.61
CA ARG A 184 -21.82 -9.01 -14.85
C ARG A 184 -21.31 -8.24 -13.63
N ARG A 185 -22.16 -8.03 -12.62
CA ARG A 185 -21.86 -7.22 -11.43
C ARG A 185 -21.69 -8.10 -10.20
N ASN A 186 -20.87 -7.64 -9.25
CA ASN A 186 -20.67 -8.33 -7.98
C ASN A 186 -21.05 -7.44 -6.81
N ARG A 187 -21.95 -7.92 -5.95
CA ARG A 187 -22.26 -7.26 -4.68
C ARG A 187 -21.67 -8.04 -3.51
N MET A 188 -21.50 -7.37 -2.37
CA MET A 188 -21.39 -8.09 -1.10
C MET A 188 -22.70 -8.82 -0.83
N SER A 189 -22.70 -10.09 -0.45
CA SER A 189 -23.92 -10.76 0.02
C SER A 189 -23.95 -10.90 1.54
N GLU A 190 -22.77 -11.00 2.15
CA GLU A 190 -22.63 -11.27 3.58
C GLU A 190 -21.44 -10.53 4.18
N ILE A 191 -21.61 -10.12 5.43
CA ILE A 191 -20.56 -9.56 6.28
C ILE A 191 -20.27 -10.52 7.44
N GLY A 192 -18.98 -10.81 7.64
CA GLY A 192 -18.45 -11.52 8.79
C GLY A 192 -17.64 -10.60 9.67
N ILE A 193 -17.91 -10.62 10.96
CA ILE A 193 -17.10 -9.94 11.96
C ILE A 193 -16.63 -10.99 12.95
N TYR A 194 -15.32 -11.19 12.99
CA TYR A 194 -14.65 -11.98 14.01
C TYR A 194 -14.01 -11.01 15.01
N ALA A 195 -14.50 -11.01 16.25
CA ALA A 195 -14.00 -10.12 17.29
C ALA A 195 -13.65 -10.85 18.60
N VAL A 196 -12.63 -10.36 19.29
CA VAL A 196 -12.32 -10.76 20.67
C VAL A 196 -13.09 -9.84 21.62
N SER A 197 -13.77 -10.44 22.60
CA SER A 197 -14.53 -9.72 23.62
C SER A 197 -13.61 -9.12 24.69
N THR A 198 -14.15 -8.29 25.58
CA THR A 198 -13.38 -7.75 26.73
C THR A 198 -12.98 -8.80 27.77
N HIS A 199 -13.49 -10.03 27.66
CA HIS A 199 -13.15 -11.16 28.52
C HIS A 199 -12.30 -12.21 27.78
N ASN A 200 -11.65 -11.80 26.68
CA ASN A 200 -10.85 -12.68 25.84
C ASN A 200 -11.67 -13.85 25.27
N THR A 201 -12.98 -13.68 25.08
CA THR A 201 -13.80 -14.71 24.41
C THR A 201 -14.09 -14.29 23.00
N CYS A 202 -14.01 -15.23 22.08
CA CYS A 202 -14.15 -14.94 20.66
C CYS A 202 -15.59 -15.02 20.21
N ALA A 203 -16.00 -14.09 19.34
CA ALA A 203 -17.35 -14.00 18.83
C ALA A 203 -17.35 -13.87 17.31
N LYS A 204 -18.27 -14.57 16.67
CA LYS A 204 -18.50 -14.57 15.23
C LYS A 204 -19.87 -13.98 14.96
N ILE A 205 -19.91 -12.87 14.22
CA ILE A 205 -21.15 -12.19 13.85
C ILE A 205 -21.27 -12.31 12.33
N GLN A 206 -22.35 -12.92 11.86
CA GLN A 206 -22.65 -13.05 10.44
C GLN A 206 -23.91 -12.25 10.14
N ILE A 207 -23.88 -11.43 9.09
CA ILE A 207 -25.03 -10.65 8.64
C ILE A 207 -25.19 -10.87 7.14
N SER A 208 -26.33 -11.43 6.74
CA SER A 208 -26.76 -11.52 5.35
C SER A 208 -27.40 -10.19 4.95
N LEU A 209 -26.94 -9.67 3.82
CA LEU A 209 -27.42 -8.40 3.28
C LEU A 209 -28.68 -8.59 2.41
N GLU A 210 -28.93 -9.82 1.93
CA GLU A 210 -30.07 -10.12 1.06
C GLU A 210 -31.40 -10.13 1.80
N ASN A 211 -31.44 -10.72 2.99
CA ASN A 211 -32.63 -10.84 3.83
C ASN A 211 -32.53 -10.00 5.12
N CYS A 212 -31.46 -9.23 5.26
CA CYS A 212 -31.13 -8.45 6.44
C CYS A 212 -31.13 -9.23 7.76
N ALA A 213 -30.92 -10.55 7.72
CA ALA A 213 -30.85 -11.40 8.90
C ALA A 213 -29.40 -11.61 9.35
N GLY A 214 -29.21 -11.94 10.63
CA GLY A 214 -27.89 -12.15 11.17
C GLY A 214 -27.88 -12.97 12.45
N ASN A 215 -26.70 -13.45 12.79
CA ASN A 215 -26.46 -14.27 13.97
C ASN A 215 -25.22 -13.80 14.74
N LEU A 216 -25.20 -14.13 16.03
CA LEU A 216 -24.04 -14.00 16.91
C LEU A 216 -23.73 -15.42 17.43
N ASN A 217 -22.54 -15.93 17.14
CA ASN A 217 -22.12 -17.29 17.48
C ASN A 217 -23.11 -18.36 17.00
N SER A 218 -23.67 -18.19 15.79
CA SER A 218 -24.72 -19.05 15.20
C SER A 218 -26.11 -18.93 15.83
N GLU A 219 -26.29 -18.11 16.86
CA GLU A 219 -27.61 -17.81 17.43
C GLU A 219 -28.24 -16.63 16.69
N THR A 220 -29.47 -16.79 16.21
CA THR A 220 -30.18 -15.74 15.47
C THR A 220 -30.42 -14.53 16.36
N VAL A 221 -30.10 -13.33 15.87
CA VAL A 221 -30.31 -12.09 16.59
C VAL A 221 -31.61 -11.44 16.09
N THR A 222 -32.63 -11.40 16.94
CA THR A 222 -33.95 -10.78 16.64
C THR A 222 -34.19 -9.47 17.38
N SER A 223 -33.35 -9.17 18.38
CA SER A 223 -33.37 -7.94 19.17
C SER A 223 -31.94 -7.56 19.59
N THR A 224 -31.75 -6.42 20.26
CA THR A 224 -30.44 -6.03 20.79
C THR A 224 -29.84 -7.14 21.65
N ASN A 225 -28.65 -7.61 21.28
CA ASN A 225 -27.82 -8.50 22.08
C ASN A 225 -26.55 -7.75 22.50
N GLN A 226 -26.23 -7.77 23.79
CA GLN A 226 -25.04 -7.11 24.32
C GLN A 226 -24.38 -8.00 25.38
N GLN A 227 -23.13 -8.40 25.11
CA GLN A 227 -22.36 -9.28 25.98
C GLN A 227 -20.86 -8.99 25.85
N ASN A 228 -20.16 -8.89 26.97
CA ASN A 228 -18.69 -8.80 27.04
C ASN A 228 -18.07 -7.72 26.12
N GLY A 229 -18.68 -6.53 26.07
CA GLY A 229 -18.21 -5.42 25.23
C GLY A 229 -18.56 -5.52 23.74
N ILE A 230 -19.26 -6.59 23.33
CA ILE A 230 -19.85 -6.74 22.01
C ILE A 230 -21.33 -6.36 22.10
N SER A 231 -21.81 -5.57 21.15
CA SER A 231 -23.24 -5.23 21.01
C SER A 231 -23.66 -5.35 19.56
N VAL A 232 -24.67 -6.18 19.31
CA VAL A 232 -25.27 -6.39 18.00
C VAL A 232 -26.74 -6.02 18.07
N ARG A 233 -27.19 -5.16 17.17
CA ARG A 233 -28.59 -4.74 17.12
C ARG A 233 -29.09 -4.69 15.69
N GLN A 234 -30.14 -5.44 15.42
CA GLN A 234 -30.92 -5.35 14.19
C GLN A 234 -31.92 -4.19 14.27
N TYR A 235 -32.01 -3.42 13.20
CA TYR A 235 -33.10 -2.53 12.86
C TYR A 235 -33.75 -3.04 11.56
N LEU A 236 -34.87 -2.45 11.16
CA LEU A 236 -35.65 -2.89 9.99
C LEU A 236 -34.75 -3.18 8.77
N ASN A 237 -33.90 -2.21 8.39
CA ASN A 237 -33.09 -2.29 7.17
C ASN A 237 -31.60 -2.03 7.40
N ARG A 238 -31.13 -2.16 8.64
CA ARG A 238 -29.72 -1.98 8.99
C ARG A 238 -29.35 -2.66 10.30
N TRP A 239 -28.07 -2.92 10.48
CA TRP A 239 -27.48 -3.43 11.71
C TRP A 239 -26.53 -2.42 12.31
N ARG A 240 -26.51 -2.36 13.64
CA ARG A 240 -25.46 -1.70 14.42
C ARG A 240 -24.66 -2.78 15.12
N VAL A 241 -23.37 -2.85 14.80
CA VAL A 241 -22.41 -3.74 15.46
C VAL A 241 -21.37 -2.89 16.19
N SER A 242 -21.15 -3.18 17.46
CA SER A 242 -20.11 -2.57 18.29
C SER A 242 -19.23 -3.68 18.81
N VAL A 243 -17.92 -3.60 18.57
CA VAL A 243 -16.94 -4.59 19.03
C VAL A 243 -15.78 -3.89 19.75
N PRO A 244 -15.09 -4.57 20.67
CA PRO A 244 -13.88 -4.04 21.28
C PRO A 244 -12.83 -3.70 20.23
N ASN A 245 -12.00 -2.73 20.57
CA ASN A 245 -10.78 -2.41 19.88
C ASN A 245 -9.67 -2.52 20.91
N CYS A 246 -8.78 -3.49 20.78
CA CYS A 246 -7.89 -3.87 21.86
C CYS A 246 -6.72 -2.90 22.04
N ASP A 247 -6.53 -2.02 21.05
CA ASP A 247 -5.53 -0.95 21.08
C ASP A 247 -6.16 0.44 21.35
N SER A 248 -7.47 0.49 21.61
CA SER A 248 -8.20 1.73 21.91
C SER A 248 -9.14 1.58 23.11
N THR A 249 -9.36 2.68 23.84
CA THR A 249 -10.38 2.72 24.90
C THR A 249 -11.81 2.81 24.36
N GLN A 250 -11.97 3.01 23.05
CA GLN A 250 -13.26 3.10 22.38
C GLN A 250 -13.53 1.88 21.51
N SER A 251 -14.77 1.39 21.54
CA SER A 251 -15.23 0.34 20.64
C SER A 251 -15.27 0.79 19.17
N LEU A 252 -15.04 -0.15 18.25
CA LEU A 252 -15.34 0.04 16.83
C LEU A 252 -16.84 -0.11 16.61
N ILE A 253 -17.48 0.86 15.94
CA ILE A 253 -18.91 0.85 15.62
C ILE A 253 -19.11 0.79 14.11
N MET A 254 -19.83 -0.22 13.66
CA MET A 254 -20.17 -0.47 12.27
C MET A 254 -21.68 -0.39 12.06
N TRP A 255 -22.09 0.32 11.01
CA TRP A 255 -23.45 0.36 10.51
C TRP A 255 -23.50 -0.36 9.16
N ILE A 256 -24.27 -1.43 9.11
CA ILE A 256 -24.41 -2.30 7.94
C ILE A 256 -25.81 -2.09 7.41
N PHE A 257 -25.98 -1.56 6.21
CA PHE A 257 -27.30 -1.32 5.63
C PHE A 257 -27.65 -2.45 4.69
N CYS A 258 -28.87 -2.96 4.82
CA CYS A 258 -29.41 -4.03 3.99
C CYS A 258 -30.33 -3.49 2.89
N ASP A 259 -30.95 -2.33 3.11
CA ASP A 259 -31.70 -1.64 2.07
C ASP A 259 -30.74 -1.18 0.99
N SER A 260 -30.83 -1.88 -0.12
CA SER A 260 -30.25 -1.52 -1.39
C SER A 260 -31.35 -0.79 -2.16
N GLU A 261 -31.06 0.42 -2.65
CA GLU A 261 -31.56 0.73 -3.99
C GLU A 261 -31.12 -0.44 -4.89
N PRO A 262 -31.92 -0.87 -5.88
CA PRO A 262 -31.89 -2.20 -6.48
C PRO A 262 -30.53 -2.74 -6.99
N ASP A 263 -29.49 -1.91 -7.01
CA ASP A 263 -28.18 -2.19 -7.56
C ASP A 263 -26.98 -2.01 -6.59
N MET A 264 -27.14 -1.60 -5.31
CA MET A 264 -25.97 -1.34 -4.43
C MET A 264 -26.18 -1.56 -2.93
N LEU A 265 -25.08 -1.92 -2.23
CA LEU A 265 -25.04 -2.06 -0.77
C LEU A 265 -24.19 -0.97 -0.11
N ARG A 266 -24.72 -0.41 0.98
CA ARG A 266 -24.06 0.66 1.76
C ARG A 266 -23.49 0.08 3.06
N PHE A 267 -22.18 0.11 3.21
CA PHE A 267 -21.50 -0.23 4.47
C PHE A 267 -20.82 1.01 5.03
N ARG A 268 -21.20 1.43 6.25
CA ARG A 268 -20.66 2.63 6.89
C ARG A 268 -19.98 2.29 8.21
N ILE A 269 -18.71 2.63 8.33
CA ILE A 269 -18.02 2.62 9.62
C ILE A 269 -18.20 4.00 10.24
N ALA A 270 -19.07 4.12 11.24
CA ALA A 270 -19.23 5.39 11.95
C ALA A 270 -18.23 5.42 13.11
N ARG A 271 -17.25 6.35 13.04
CA ARG A 271 -16.15 6.55 14.01
C ARG A 271 -14.97 5.58 13.86
N GLY A 272 -14.48 5.37 12.63
CA GLY A 272 -13.25 4.61 12.40
C GLY A 272 -11.95 5.31 12.83
N ASN A 273 -12.01 6.50 13.44
CA ASN A 273 -10.87 7.13 14.15
C ASN A 273 -10.30 6.27 15.29
N ASN A 274 -10.95 5.13 15.57
CA ASN A 274 -10.55 4.24 16.63
C ASN A 274 -9.53 3.20 16.17
N LEU A 275 -9.36 2.94 14.87
CA LEU A 275 -8.35 1.98 14.37
C LEU A 275 -6.93 2.51 14.60
N ALA A 276 -6.00 1.62 14.93
CA ALA A 276 -4.60 1.96 15.13
C ALA A 276 -3.90 2.24 13.77
N PRO A 277 -2.76 2.98 13.78
CA PRO A 277 -1.94 3.15 12.57
C PRO A 277 -1.49 1.81 11.93
N THR A 278 -1.42 0.77 12.75
CA THR A 278 -1.00 -0.59 12.36
C THR A 278 -2.14 -1.47 11.86
N SER A 279 -3.40 -1.05 12.03
CA SER A 279 -4.55 -1.76 11.48
C SER A 279 -4.45 -1.81 9.96
N HIS A 280 -4.99 -2.85 9.34
CA HIS A 280 -4.94 -3.07 7.90
C HIS A 280 -6.31 -3.53 7.39
N GLY A 281 -6.38 -3.99 6.15
CA GLY A 281 -7.63 -4.27 5.43
C GLY A 281 -7.98 -3.18 4.45
N LEU A 282 -8.89 -3.49 3.51
CA LEU A 282 -9.24 -2.58 2.41
C LEU A 282 -9.76 -1.22 2.91
N LEU A 283 -10.57 -1.21 3.97
CA LEU A 283 -11.06 0.01 4.61
C LEU A 283 -10.10 0.50 5.69
N GLY A 284 -9.46 -0.41 6.44
CA GLY A 284 -8.53 -0.09 7.52
C GLY A 284 -7.36 0.79 7.07
N GLN A 285 -6.88 0.60 5.84
CA GLN A 285 -5.86 1.43 5.22
C GLN A 285 -6.27 2.89 4.99
N PHE A 286 -7.56 3.18 4.81
CA PHE A 286 -8.00 4.58 4.67
C PHE A 286 -8.12 5.26 6.04
N TRP A 287 -8.45 4.50 7.08
CA TRP A 287 -8.55 5.05 8.44
C TRP A 287 -7.18 5.27 9.10
N ASN A 288 -6.17 4.47 8.75
CA ASN A 288 -4.81 4.65 9.26
C ASN A 288 -4.00 5.72 8.48
N ILE A 289 -4.50 6.17 7.33
CA ILE A 289 -3.92 7.28 6.56
C ILE A 289 -4.79 8.52 6.76
N PRO A 290 -4.32 9.57 7.45
CA PRO A 290 -5.03 10.84 7.51
C PRO A 290 -5.27 11.37 6.08
N ILE A 291 -6.54 11.64 5.76
CA ILE A 291 -6.94 12.11 4.44
C ILE A 291 -7.33 13.58 4.52
N THR A 292 -6.80 14.40 3.62
CA THR A 292 -7.20 15.79 3.45
C THR A 292 -7.54 16.02 1.99
N ALA A 293 -8.80 16.29 1.68
CA ALA A 293 -9.18 16.77 0.34
C ALA A 293 -8.85 18.26 0.23
N ILE A 294 -8.12 18.64 -0.82
CA ILE A 294 -7.89 20.03 -1.21
C ILE A 294 -8.62 20.30 -2.53
N VAL A 295 -9.39 21.38 -2.54
CA VAL A 295 -10.12 21.86 -3.71
C VAL A 295 -9.15 22.64 -4.60
N ASP A 296 -8.89 22.19 -5.83
CA ASP A 296 -8.00 22.91 -6.76
C ASP A 296 -8.78 23.89 -7.65
N GLY A 297 -9.67 24.69 -7.03
CA GLY A 297 -10.39 25.78 -7.70
C GLY A 297 -11.35 25.42 -8.86
N GLY A 298 -11.56 24.13 -9.19
CA GLY A 298 -12.46 23.61 -10.23
C GLY A 298 -13.41 22.48 -9.75
N GLU A 299 -14.00 21.71 -10.68
CA GLU A 299 -14.83 20.50 -10.38
C GLU A 299 -14.00 19.27 -9.96
N HIS A 300 -12.68 19.37 -10.05
CA HIS A 300 -11.72 18.34 -9.66
C HIS A 300 -11.06 18.70 -8.32
N PHE A 301 -10.84 17.67 -7.51
CA PHE A 301 -10.27 17.72 -6.18
C PHE A 301 -8.98 16.92 -6.17
N VAL A 302 -8.03 17.35 -5.36
CA VAL A 302 -6.85 16.55 -5.07
C VAL A 302 -7.01 16.01 -3.66
N VAL A 303 -7.15 14.70 -3.56
CA VAL A 303 -7.09 14.03 -2.25
C VAL A 303 -5.63 13.87 -1.87
N LEU A 304 -5.23 14.52 -0.79
CA LEU A 304 -3.93 14.36 -0.16
C LEU A 304 -4.01 13.30 0.93
N PHE A 305 -3.21 12.26 0.76
CA PHE A 305 -3.00 11.23 1.77
C PHE A 305 -1.79 11.64 2.61
N ASN A 306 -2.04 12.11 3.83
CA ASN A 306 -0.99 12.56 4.74
C ASN A 306 -0.48 11.36 5.53
N SER A 307 0.37 10.55 4.90
CA SER A 307 1.08 9.49 5.62
C SER A 307 2.11 10.12 6.58
N THR A 308 2.53 9.40 7.62
CA THR A 308 3.62 9.83 8.53
C THR A 308 4.99 9.96 7.85
N SER A 309 5.07 9.70 6.54
CA SER A 309 6.21 9.91 5.66
C SER A 309 6.03 11.22 4.87
N PRO A 310 7.08 11.99 4.53
CA PRO A 310 6.97 13.25 3.78
C PRO A 310 6.37 13.12 2.37
N HIS A 311 5.94 11.93 1.98
CA HIS A 311 5.28 11.62 0.72
C HIS A 311 3.76 11.70 0.89
N TYR A 312 3.16 12.75 0.33
CA TYR A 312 1.72 12.81 0.10
C TYR A 312 1.41 12.24 -1.29
N ARG A 313 0.38 11.40 -1.39
CA ARG A 313 -0.16 11.00 -2.70
C ARG A 313 -1.21 12.01 -3.13
N ARG A 314 -1.21 12.37 -4.42
CA ARG A 314 -2.17 13.30 -5.03
C ARG A 314 -3.06 12.49 -5.96
N ILE A 315 -4.28 12.21 -5.54
CA ILE A 315 -5.21 11.49 -6.41
C ILE A 315 -6.26 12.47 -6.91
N PRO A 316 -6.40 12.65 -8.25
CA PRO A 316 -7.50 13.42 -8.81
C PRO A 316 -8.81 12.72 -8.45
N ALA A 317 -9.76 13.50 -7.97
CA ALA A 317 -11.07 13.08 -7.57
C ALA A 317 -12.09 14.05 -8.17
N GLU A 318 -13.29 13.58 -8.49
CA GLU A 318 -14.36 14.44 -8.99
C GLU A 318 -15.47 14.57 -7.93
N LEU A 319 -16.04 15.77 -7.82
CA LEU A 319 -17.33 15.92 -7.15
C LEU A 319 -18.40 15.39 -8.09
N ALA A 320 -18.76 14.13 -7.90
CA ALA A 320 -19.88 13.57 -8.61
C ALA A 320 -21.19 14.01 -7.93
N ALA A 321 -22.05 14.71 -8.66
CA ALA A 321 -23.48 14.82 -8.33
C ALA A 321 -24.19 13.44 -8.42
N LEU A 322 -23.49 12.43 -8.95
CA LEU A 322 -23.87 11.03 -8.94
C LEU A 322 -23.58 10.41 -7.57
N THR A 323 -24.16 10.98 -6.52
CA THR A 323 -24.75 10.09 -5.54
C THR A 323 -26.01 9.58 -6.23
N TRP A 324 -26.01 8.32 -6.66
CA TRP A 324 -27.14 7.68 -7.35
C TRP A 324 -28.46 7.79 -6.56
N ASP A 325 -28.33 8.12 -5.28
CA ASP A 325 -29.34 8.72 -4.42
C ASP A 325 -29.24 10.27 -4.48
N HIS A 326 -30.20 10.92 -5.15
CA HIS A 326 -30.34 12.38 -5.23
C HIS A 326 -30.59 13.08 -3.87
N THR A 327 -30.65 12.34 -2.75
CA THR A 327 -31.00 12.87 -1.44
C THR A 327 -29.82 13.16 -0.51
N LEU A 328 -28.58 12.83 -0.92
CA LEU A 328 -27.37 13.08 -0.12
C LEU A 328 -26.48 14.18 -0.70
N ALA A 329 -25.75 14.87 0.18
CA ALA A 329 -24.72 15.84 -0.18
C ALA A 329 -23.61 15.16 -1.02
N PRO A 330 -22.98 15.87 -1.97
CA PRO A 330 -22.10 15.27 -2.95
C PRO A 330 -20.86 14.63 -2.30
N CYS A 331 -20.48 13.47 -2.83
CA CYS A 331 -19.40 12.63 -2.33
C CYS A 331 -18.19 12.76 -3.27
N TYR A 332 -16.97 12.79 -2.74
CA TYR A 332 -15.75 12.80 -3.56
C TYR A 332 -15.43 11.39 -4.05
N TYR A 333 -15.42 11.16 -5.35
CA TYR A 333 -15.12 9.85 -5.92
C TYR A 333 -13.65 9.73 -6.36
N VAL A 334 -12.98 8.63 -6.02
CA VAL A 334 -11.53 8.41 -6.23
C VAL A 334 -11.26 7.04 -6.87
N GLY A 335 -10.74 6.95 -8.12
CA GLY A 335 -10.30 5.67 -8.73
C GLY A 335 -10.36 5.57 -10.28
N ASP A 336 -9.78 4.50 -10.87
CA ASP A 336 -9.79 4.20 -12.32
C ASP A 336 -10.63 2.96 -12.72
N SER A 337 -11.07 2.96 -13.98
CA SER A 337 -11.96 2.04 -14.74
C SER A 337 -13.29 1.58 -14.11
N GLN A 338 -13.48 1.77 -12.82
CA GLN A 338 -14.66 1.36 -12.09
C GLN A 338 -15.14 2.50 -11.18
N GLY A 339 -15.76 3.48 -11.87
CA GLY A 339 -16.21 4.76 -11.35
C GLY A 339 -15.50 5.98 -11.97
N GLY A 340 -15.38 6.00 -13.29
CA GLY A 340 -14.64 7.02 -14.06
C GLY A 340 -15.22 8.45 -14.04
N PRO A 341 -14.79 9.35 -14.96
CA PRO A 341 -13.74 9.21 -15.97
C PRO A 341 -12.56 10.17 -15.73
N GLU A 342 -11.31 9.70 -15.85
CA GLU A 342 -10.28 10.60 -16.36
C GLU A 342 -9.30 9.86 -17.27
N ARG A 343 -8.98 10.52 -18.38
CA ARG A 343 -7.92 10.17 -19.33
C ARG A 343 -6.55 10.38 -18.67
N SER A 344 -6.24 9.63 -17.61
CA SER A 344 -4.90 9.61 -17.03
C SER A 344 -4.05 8.58 -17.76
N ASN A 345 -2.85 8.99 -18.19
CA ASN A 345 -1.88 8.14 -18.86
C ASN A 345 -1.12 7.20 -17.90
N ASP A 346 -1.46 7.15 -16.60
CA ASP A 346 -0.81 6.26 -15.63
C ASP A 346 -1.83 5.63 -14.63
N PRO A 347 -2.39 4.45 -14.94
CA PRO A 347 -3.38 3.73 -14.11
C PRO A 347 -2.75 2.99 -12.91
N ARG A 348 -1.63 3.47 -12.34
CA ARG A 348 -0.84 2.71 -11.35
C ARG A 348 -0.94 3.21 -9.91
N GLU A 349 -1.58 4.34 -9.66
CA GLU A 349 -1.73 4.86 -8.29
C GLU A 349 -2.99 4.30 -7.62
N SER A 350 -2.95 3.02 -7.26
CA SER A 350 -3.99 2.48 -6.40
C SER A 350 -3.86 3.05 -4.98
N VAL A 351 -4.99 3.42 -4.39
CA VAL A 351 -5.03 3.78 -2.97
C VAL A 351 -4.73 2.57 -2.09
N ILE A 352 -4.93 1.35 -2.61
CA ILE A 352 -4.72 0.12 -1.86
C ILE A 352 -3.24 -0.29 -1.85
N GLU A 353 -2.81 -0.94 -0.78
CA GLU A 353 -1.46 -1.49 -0.69
C GLU A 353 -1.37 -2.81 -1.48
N GLY A 354 -0.69 -2.76 -2.63
CA GLY A 354 -0.55 -3.93 -3.51
C GLY A 354 -1.81 -4.19 -4.33
N SER A 355 -2.28 -5.46 -4.36
CA SER A 355 -3.44 -5.87 -5.15
C SER A 355 -4.58 -6.35 -4.25
N VAL A 356 -5.83 -6.16 -4.66
CA VAL A 356 -7.04 -6.67 -3.96
C VAL A 356 -6.93 -8.18 -3.62
N ALA A 357 -6.25 -8.97 -4.45
CA ALA A 357 -5.99 -10.39 -4.19
C ALA A 357 -5.24 -10.67 -2.86
N ARG A 358 -4.44 -9.73 -2.35
CA ARG A 358 -3.72 -9.85 -1.06
C ARG A 358 -4.65 -9.77 0.15
N TYR A 359 -5.86 -9.28 -0.03
CA TYR A 359 -6.91 -9.18 1.00
C TYR A 359 -7.87 -10.37 0.97
N HIS A 360 -7.65 -11.34 0.08
CA HIS A 360 -8.49 -12.54 0.00
C HIS A 360 -8.39 -13.37 1.28
N THR A 361 -9.52 -13.83 1.80
CA THR A 361 -9.60 -14.73 2.96
C THR A 361 -10.23 -16.07 2.58
N SER A 362 -9.95 -17.11 3.34
CA SER A 362 -10.46 -18.47 3.05
C SER A 362 -11.95 -18.65 3.34
N SER A 363 -12.53 -17.79 4.18
CA SER A 363 -13.93 -17.83 4.57
C SER A 363 -14.35 -16.48 5.15
N LEU A 364 -15.65 -16.35 5.45
CA LEU A 364 -16.22 -15.16 6.07
C LEU A 364 -15.58 -14.78 7.43
N PHE A 365 -15.02 -15.76 8.13
CA PHE A 365 -14.27 -15.56 9.39
C PHE A 365 -12.78 -15.91 9.25
N GLY A 366 -12.28 -16.05 8.02
CA GLY A 366 -10.88 -16.32 7.74
C GLY A 366 -10.02 -15.13 8.13
N THR A 367 -9.04 -15.37 8.99
CA THR A 367 -8.12 -14.35 9.49
C THR A 367 -6.75 -14.43 8.82
N SER A 368 -6.45 -15.51 8.09
CA SER A 368 -5.19 -15.65 7.36
C SER A 368 -5.27 -14.98 5.99
N PHE A 369 -4.52 -13.90 5.83
CA PHE A 369 -4.28 -13.19 4.56
C PHE A 369 -2.98 -12.37 4.68
N PHE A 370 -2.49 -11.79 3.58
CA PHE A 370 -1.14 -11.21 3.51
C PHE A 370 -0.90 -10.10 4.56
N TYR A 371 -1.91 -9.27 4.81
CA TYR A 371 -1.81 -8.13 5.72
C TYR A 371 -2.52 -8.34 7.07
N SER A 372 -2.81 -9.60 7.43
CA SER A 372 -3.54 -9.87 8.66
C SER A 372 -2.87 -9.33 9.91
N LYS A 373 -3.70 -8.76 10.79
CA LYS A 373 -3.34 -8.30 12.13
C LYS A 373 -4.07 -9.05 13.24
N PHE A 374 -5.08 -9.84 12.89
CA PHE A 374 -5.94 -10.48 13.88
C PHE A 374 -5.18 -11.55 14.67
N ASP A 375 -5.16 -11.41 15.99
CA ASP A 375 -4.51 -12.31 16.91
C ASP A 375 -5.53 -13.25 17.56
N GLU A 376 -5.72 -14.40 16.93
CA GLU A 376 -6.63 -15.45 17.40
C GLU A 376 -6.18 -16.07 18.73
N SER A 377 -4.92 -15.89 19.15
CA SER A 377 -4.44 -16.42 20.44
C SER A 377 -5.10 -15.73 21.65
N GLN A 378 -5.69 -14.55 21.46
CA GLN A 378 -6.45 -13.85 22.48
C GLN A 378 -7.82 -14.50 22.75
N CYS A 379 -8.24 -15.45 21.91
CA CYS A 379 -9.41 -16.28 22.21
C CYS A 379 -9.07 -17.28 23.33
N ASN A 380 -9.61 -17.09 24.53
CA ASN A 380 -9.75 -18.14 25.53
C ASN A 380 -10.65 -19.24 24.93
N THR A 381 -10.05 -20.23 24.27
CA THR A 381 -10.68 -21.53 24.11
C THR A 381 -10.70 -22.13 25.50
N GLY A 382 -11.88 -22.28 26.11
CA GLY A 382 -12.00 -22.84 27.45
C GLY A 382 -11.08 -24.07 27.59
N ARG A 383 -10.10 -23.99 28.50
CA ARG A 383 -9.58 -25.21 29.10
C ARG A 383 -10.72 -25.75 29.94
N ASP A 384 -11.25 -26.90 29.51
CA ASP A 384 -12.11 -27.77 30.32
C ASP A 384 -11.49 -28.06 31.69
#